data_AF-A0A954IF95-F1
#
_entry.id   AF-A0A954IF95-F1
#
_cell.length_a   1.000
_cell.length_b   1.000
_cell.length_c   1.000
_cell.angle_alpha   90.00
_cell.angle_beta   90.00
_cell.angle_gamma   90.00
#
_symmetry.space_group_name_H-M   'P 1'
#
loop_
_entity.id
_entity.type
_entity.pdbx_description
1 polymer ?
#
loop_
_entity_poly.entity_id
_entity_poly.type
_entity_poly.pdbx_seq_one_letter_code
_entity_poly.pdbx_strand_id
1 'polypeptide(L)'
;MSKELPRMFEMKEGTSDKFWEISLDGKSHTVRYGRVGTDGQTATKDFDTEAKARASYDKLIAQKTGKGYKEVTGRSDSRQQQAKALQVQAKEREPFVKAILDEPDDPAAYLVFADWLEDQGDAQGELIRIQWQLEEDGVSAAERKKLQKREAALLEEHESAILGDLADDLISQKGPADLLWRDDSKFYRWQIARGVLDSLHIEYLLPAFVKVLRKSPAIATLRRLTIRDPSDAYSLEEIDEYAETEWDEDDAPALKMLNGAQFPNLRHFAVTEDEERNCHAATPTIHNLIKNMPRLESLQVDAHRVNVSALFRMAMPELRSLTLQHTADRYPLEVLAKNASMQRLETLVLWPHAMEYEDDVGRSYISRESFVALCRSQNLPLLRNVTLYMSNLGDEGIAALVKSPLFKQLKTLNLIYGEITDVGVQTLCDAGVSHLEVLNLSGNYISRAGTQQLQEAFPAVQCTEQFTGDPTGDDAEYLWMGDIE
;
A
#
# COMPACT_ATOMS: atom_id res chain seq x y z
N MET A 1 -37.09 -45.13 -17.87
CA MET A 1 -37.23 -44.03 -16.90
C MET A 1 -35.86 -43.77 -16.31
N SER A 2 -35.18 -42.73 -16.77
CA SER A 2 -33.86 -42.35 -16.22
C SER A 2 -33.95 -40.91 -15.77
N LYS A 3 -34.11 -40.71 -14.46
CA LYS A 3 -33.92 -39.42 -13.81
C LYS A 3 -32.48 -39.01 -14.05
N GLU A 4 -32.26 -37.88 -14.72
CA GLU A 4 -30.90 -37.39 -14.93
C GLU A 4 -30.30 -36.91 -13.62
N LEU A 5 -29.00 -37.12 -13.46
CA LEU A 5 -28.28 -36.56 -12.34
C LEU A 5 -28.36 -35.02 -12.41
N PRO A 6 -28.60 -34.34 -11.27
CA PRO A 6 -28.66 -32.89 -11.25
C PRO A 6 -27.37 -32.27 -11.79
N ARG A 7 -27.51 -31.24 -12.63
CA ARG A 7 -26.40 -30.41 -13.11
C ARG A 7 -26.32 -29.16 -12.26
N MET A 8 -25.13 -28.88 -11.75
CA MET A 8 -24.88 -27.80 -10.80
C MET A 8 -24.01 -26.72 -11.44
N PHE A 9 -24.36 -25.47 -11.17
CA PHE A 9 -23.66 -24.32 -11.69
C PHE A 9 -23.46 -23.29 -10.59
N GLU A 10 -22.30 -22.66 -10.58
CA GLU A 10 -21.93 -21.62 -9.61
C GLU A 10 -21.53 -20.34 -10.32
N MET A 11 -21.78 -19.21 -9.66
CA MET A 11 -21.40 -17.88 -10.16
C MET A 11 -21.05 -16.98 -8.99
N LYS A 12 -19.89 -16.31 -9.05
CA LYS A 12 -19.52 -15.26 -8.12
C LYS A 12 -20.10 -13.93 -8.59
N GLU A 13 -21.03 -13.34 -7.84
CA GLU A 13 -21.68 -12.07 -8.18
C GLU A 13 -21.59 -11.09 -7.00
N GLY A 14 -20.77 -10.04 -7.12
CA GLY A 14 -20.58 -9.09 -6.02
C GLY A 14 -20.03 -9.77 -4.76
N THR A 15 -20.74 -9.68 -3.64
CA THR A 15 -20.42 -10.35 -2.36
C THR A 15 -21.15 -11.70 -2.17
N SER A 16 -21.87 -12.15 -3.19
CA SER A 16 -22.71 -13.34 -3.12
C SER A 16 -22.25 -14.39 -4.14
N ASP A 17 -21.73 -15.49 -3.61
CA ASP A 17 -21.58 -16.72 -4.38
C ASP A 17 -22.97 -17.35 -4.53
N LYS A 18 -23.42 -17.50 -5.77
CA LYS A 18 -24.73 -18.04 -6.11
C LYS A 18 -24.57 -19.43 -6.69
N PHE A 19 -25.49 -20.30 -6.34
CA PHE A 19 -25.63 -21.59 -6.99
C PHE A 19 -26.96 -21.73 -7.70
N TRP A 20 -26.94 -22.53 -8.75
CA TRP A 20 -28.11 -22.90 -9.52
C TRP A 20 -27.95 -24.35 -9.97
N GLU A 21 -28.93 -25.17 -9.64
CA GLU A 21 -28.97 -26.59 -9.93
C GLU A 21 -30.25 -26.89 -10.71
N ILE A 22 -30.16 -27.79 -11.68
CA ILE A 22 -31.33 -28.26 -12.42
C ILE A 22 -31.27 -29.78 -12.58
N SER A 23 -32.42 -30.43 -12.43
CA SER A 23 -32.62 -31.85 -12.69
C SER A 23 -33.82 -32.07 -13.59
N LEU A 24 -33.76 -33.09 -14.44
CA LEU A 24 -34.87 -33.49 -15.29
C LEU A 24 -35.38 -34.87 -14.89
N ASP A 25 -36.69 -34.97 -14.71
CA ASP A 25 -37.40 -36.21 -14.39
C ASP A 25 -38.64 -36.35 -15.28
N GLY A 26 -38.46 -37.09 -16.39
CA GLY A 26 -39.50 -37.34 -17.39
C GLY A 26 -40.10 -36.05 -17.95
N LYS A 27 -41.33 -35.76 -17.53
CA LYS A 27 -42.13 -34.60 -17.98
C LYS A 27 -41.95 -33.35 -17.12
N SER A 28 -41.04 -33.38 -16.15
CA SER A 28 -40.82 -32.29 -15.22
C SER A 28 -39.34 -31.94 -15.13
N HIS A 29 -39.02 -30.68 -14.88
CA HIS A 29 -37.71 -30.32 -14.35
C HIS A 29 -37.85 -29.62 -13.00
N THR A 30 -36.84 -29.81 -12.15
CA THR A 30 -36.74 -29.14 -10.86
C THR A 30 -35.47 -28.34 -10.81
N VAL A 31 -35.60 -27.07 -10.43
CA VAL A 31 -34.51 -26.12 -10.26
C VAL A 31 -34.33 -25.82 -8.78
N ARG A 32 -33.10 -25.83 -8.28
CA ARG A 32 -32.75 -25.34 -6.94
C ARG A 32 -31.74 -24.21 -7.06
N TYR A 33 -31.93 -23.11 -6.34
CA TYR A 33 -31.06 -21.93 -6.49
C TYR A 33 -30.99 -21.11 -5.21
N GLY A 34 -29.88 -20.42 -5.00
CA GLY A 34 -29.69 -19.61 -3.80
C GLY A 34 -28.27 -19.12 -3.64
N ARG A 35 -27.95 -18.63 -2.45
CA ARG A 35 -26.57 -18.31 -2.04
C ARG A 35 -25.86 -19.60 -1.62
N VAL A 36 -24.61 -19.76 -2.00
CA VAL A 36 -23.76 -20.88 -1.58
C VAL A 36 -23.65 -20.91 -0.04
N GLY A 37 -23.76 -22.10 0.55
CA GLY A 37 -23.84 -22.34 1.99
C GLY A 37 -25.26 -22.29 2.57
N THR A 38 -26.29 -22.15 1.73
CA THR A 38 -27.70 -22.15 2.15
C THR A 38 -28.48 -23.31 1.54
N ASP A 39 -29.65 -23.62 2.11
CA ASP A 39 -30.53 -24.67 1.58
C ASP A 39 -31.14 -24.27 0.22
N GLY A 40 -31.16 -22.97 -0.09
CA GLY A 40 -31.70 -22.40 -1.33
C GLY A 40 -33.22 -22.50 -1.43
N GLN A 41 -33.74 -22.19 -2.62
CA GLN A 41 -35.14 -22.32 -2.99
C GLN A 41 -35.28 -23.32 -4.13
N THR A 42 -36.36 -24.10 -4.11
CA THR A 42 -36.65 -25.12 -5.11
C THR A 42 -37.93 -24.78 -5.87
N ALA A 43 -37.90 -24.92 -7.18
CA ALA A 43 -39.06 -24.76 -8.05
C ALA A 43 -39.13 -25.90 -9.06
N THR A 44 -40.27 -26.59 -9.10
CA THR A 44 -40.55 -27.66 -10.06
C THR A 44 -41.54 -27.17 -11.11
N LYS A 45 -41.31 -27.57 -12.36
CA LYS A 45 -42.20 -27.24 -13.47
C LYS A 45 -42.50 -28.49 -14.30
N ASP A 46 -43.79 -28.75 -14.46
CA ASP A 46 -44.32 -29.85 -15.25
C ASP A 46 -44.66 -29.43 -16.69
N PHE A 47 -44.62 -30.40 -17.59
CA PHE A 47 -44.89 -30.24 -19.01
C PHE A 47 -45.76 -31.37 -19.54
N ASP A 48 -46.47 -31.12 -20.65
CA ASP A 48 -47.35 -32.14 -21.26
C ASP A 48 -46.56 -33.36 -21.78
N THR A 49 -45.32 -33.14 -22.21
CA THR A 49 -44.46 -34.14 -22.85
C THR A 49 -43.02 -34.03 -22.38
N GLU A 50 -42.28 -35.15 -22.41
CA GLU A 50 -40.86 -35.20 -22.05
C GLU A 50 -40.02 -34.32 -22.98
N ALA A 51 -40.36 -34.27 -24.27
CA ALA A 51 -39.70 -33.42 -25.25
C ALA A 51 -39.80 -31.92 -24.89
N LYS A 52 -40.97 -31.47 -24.41
CA LYS A 52 -41.13 -30.08 -23.93
C LYS A 52 -40.33 -29.81 -22.66
N ALA A 53 -40.31 -30.78 -21.73
CA ALA A 53 -39.53 -30.67 -20.49
C ALA A 53 -38.02 -30.55 -20.79
N ARG A 54 -37.51 -31.41 -21.69
CA ARG A 54 -36.12 -31.37 -22.19
C ARG A 54 -35.77 -30.04 -22.86
N ALA A 55 -36.60 -29.60 -23.81
CA ALA A 55 -36.34 -28.34 -24.52
C ALA A 55 -36.29 -27.13 -23.56
N SER A 56 -37.15 -27.11 -22.54
CA SER A 56 -37.10 -26.07 -21.51
C SER A 56 -35.88 -26.21 -20.58
N TYR A 57 -35.47 -27.44 -20.26
CA TYR A 57 -34.29 -27.73 -19.44
C TYR A 57 -33.01 -27.24 -20.13
N ASP A 58 -32.80 -27.60 -21.40
CA ASP A 58 -31.63 -27.19 -22.18
C ASP A 58 -31.59 -25.66 -22.36
N LYS A 59 -32.76 -25.04 -22.59
CA LYS A 59 -32.88 -23.57 -22.69
C LYS A 59 -32.46 -22.86 -21.41
N LEU A 60 -32.84 -23.37 -20.24
CA LEU A 60 -32.46 -22.76 -18.96
C LEU A 60 -30.96 -22.86 -18.70
N ILE A 61 -30.35 -23.99 -19.06
CA ILE A 61 -28.89 -24.17 -18.97
C ILE A 61 -28.18 -23.16 -19.88
N ALA A 62 -28.56 -23.06 -21.15
CA ALA A 62 -27.97 -22.10 -22.08
C ALA A 62 -28.14 -20.64 -21.61
N GLN A 63 -29.29 -20.31 -21.01
CA GLN A 63 -29.52 -18.99 -20.45
C GLN A 63 -28.63 -18.70 -19.23
N LYS A 64 -28.37 -19.70 -18.38
CA LYS A 64 -27.55 -19.52 -17.19
C LYS A 64 -26.07 -19.46 -17.51
N THR A 65 -25.58 -20.33 -18.40
CA THR A 65 -24.19 -20.27 -18.89
C THR A 65 -23.91 -18.96 -19.63
N GLY A 66 -24.87 -18.47 -20.43
CA GLY A 66 -24.79 -17.13 -21.06
C GLY A 66 -24.78 -15.96 -20.06
N LYS A 67 -25.19 -16.18 -18.80
CA LYS A 67 -25.10 -15.20 -17.71
C LYS A 67 -23.82 -15.34 -16.87
N GLY A 68 -22.89 -16.21 -17.25
CA GLY A 68 -21.62 -16.41 -16.55
C GLY A 68 -21.62 -17.51 -15.48
N TYR A 69 -22.69 -18.29 -15.35
CA TYR A 69 -22.69 -19.48 -14.49
C TYR A 69 -21.78 -20.56 -15.09
N LYS A 70 -20.84 -21.07 -14.30
CA LYS A 70 -19.94 -22.16 -14.69
C LYS A 70 -20.43 -23.47 -14.11
N GLU A 71 -20.47 -24.52 -14.93
CA GLU A 71 -20.84 -25.86 -14.48
C GLU A 71 -19.76 -26.42 -13.56
N VAL A 72 -20.19 -27.08 -12.49
CA VAL A 72 -19.30 -27.63 -11.48
C VAL A 72 -19.63 -29.10 -11.20
N THR A 73 -18.58 -29.89 -10.93
CA THR A 73 -18.71 -31.33 -10.70
C THR A 73 -18.92 -31.67 -9.22
N GLY A 74 -19.80 -32.63 -8.91
CA GLY A 74 -20.09 -33.11 -7.55
C GLY A 74 -21.57 -33.05 -7.17
N ARG A 75 -21.95 -33.66 -6.05
CA ARG A 75 -23.32 -33.57 -5.51
C ARG A 75 -23.56 -32.21 -4.87
N SER A 76 -24.69 -31.60 -5.21
CA SER A 76 -25.10 -30.28 -4.74
C SER A 76 -25.16 -30.20 -3.22
N ASP A 77 -25.77 -31.19 -2.56
CA ASP A 77 -25.90 -31.23 -1.10
C ASP A 77 -24.56 -31.30 -0.36
N SER A 78 -23.61 -32.10 -0.86
CA SER A 78 -22.28 -32.21 -0.23
C SER A 78 -21.49 -30.91 -0.34
N ARG A 79 -21.60 -30.18 -1.47
CA ARG A 79 -20.96 -28.88 -1.63
C ARG A 79 -21.60 -27.80 -0.74
N GLN A 80 -22.93 -27.78 -0.67
CA GLN A 80 -23.62 -26.83 0.21
C GLN A 80 -23.30 -27.10 1.68
N GLN A 81 -23.21 -28.36 2.09
CA GLN A 81 -22.79 -28.73 3.45
C GLN A 81 -21.35 -28.32 3.74
N GLN A 82 -20.42 -28.54 2.81
CA GLN A 82 -19.02 -28.08 2.95
C GLN A 82 -18.93 -26.56 3.07
N ALA A 83 -19.62 -25.82 2.19
CA ALA A 83 -19.66 -24.36 2.24
C ALA A 83 -20.27 -23.84 3.56
N LYS A 84 -21.31 -24.51 4.07
CA LYS A 84 -21.93 -24.17 5.35
C LYS A 84 -20.99 -24.44 6.53
N ALA A 85 -20.23 -25.53 6.49
CA ALA A 85 -19.22 -25.83 7.51
C ALA A 85 -18.10 -24.79 7.52
N LEU A 86 -17.60 -24.37 6.34
CA LEU A 86 -16.60 -23.31 6.22
C LEU A 86 -17.12 -21.96 6.74
N GLN A 87 -18.39 -21.62 6.49
CA GLN A 87 -19.01 -20.41 7.03
C GLN A 87 -19.11 -20.44 8.57
N VAL A 88 -19.42 -21.60 9.16
CA VAL A 88 -19.45 -21.76 10.63
C VAL A 88 -18.04 -21.60 11.21
N GLN A 89 -17.04 -22.28 10.63
CA GLN A 89 -15.65 -22.15 11.07
C GLN A 89 -15.14 -20.71 10.96
N ALA A 90 -15.43 -20.02 9.86
CA ALA A 90 -15.07 -18.62 9.69
C ALA A 90 -15.69 -17.73 10.78
N LYS A 91 -16.96 -17.97 11.13
CA LYS A 91 -17.65 -17.25 12.19
C LYS A 91 -17.09 -17.53 13.59
N GLU A 92 -16.67 -18.77 13.85
CA GLU A 92 -16.04 -19.15 15.12
C GLU A 92 -14.63 -18.56 15.28
N ARG A 93 -13.94 -18.26 14.16
CA ARG A 93 -12.65 -17.54 14.15
C ARG A 93 -12.77 -16.05 14.48
N GLU A 94 -13.91 -15.40 14.22
CA GLU A 94 -14.09 -13.94 14.34
C GLU A 94 -13.67 -13.36 15.71
N PRO A 95 -14.01 -13.95 16.88
CA PRO A 95 -13.63 -13.40 18.17
C PRO A 95 -12.11 -13.37 18.39
N PHE A 96 -11.40 -14.40 17.91
CA PHE A 96 -9.94 -14.50 18.03
C PHE A 96 -9.24 -13.49 17.12
N VAL A 97 -9.71 -13.37 15.87
CA VAL A 97 -9.22 -12.34 14.95
C VAL A 97 -9.47 -10.96 15.55
N LYS A 98 -10.65 -10.71 16.13
CA LYS A 98 -10.93 -9.44 16.80
C LYS A 98 -9.96 -9.16 17.94
N ALA A 99 -9.67 -10.13 18.80
CA ALA A 99 -8.68 -9.96 19.87
C ALA A 99 -7.29 -9.60 19.33
N ILE A 100 -6.87 -10.23 18.22
CA ILE A 100 -5.63 -9.89 17.51
C ILE A 100 -5.68 -8.46 16.94
N LEU A 101 -6.82 -7.98 16.43
CA LEU A 101 -6.95 -6.61 15.93
C LEU A 101 -6.94 -5.56 17.06
N ASP A 102 -7.49 -5.91 18.22
CA ASP A 102 -7.50 -5.05 19.41
C ASP A 102 -6.07 -4.92 19.98
N GLU A 103 -5.34 -6.04 20.11
CA GLU A 103 -4.00 -6.13 20.71
C GLU A 103 -2.98 -6.83 19.77
N PRO A 104 -2.63 -6.25 18.62
CA PRO A 104 -1.83 -6.92 17.59
C PRO A 104 -0.38 -7.19 17.99
N ASP A 105 0.16 -6.47 18.98
CA ASP A 105 1.53 -6.66 19.48
C ASP A 105 1.62 -7.61 20.67
N ASP A 106 0.48 -8.03 21.23
CA ASP A 106 0.48 -8.94 22.36
C ASP A 106 0.43 -10.41 21.87
N PRO A 107 1.45 -11.25 22.16
CA PRO A 107 1.41 -12.66 21.83
C PRO A 107 0.21 -13.40 22.44
N ALA A 108 -0.36 -12.93 23.56
CA ALA A 108 -1.44 -13.61 24.26
C ALA A 108 -2.66 -13.87 23.35
N ALA A 109 -3.09 -12.88 22.57
CA ALA A 109 -4.23 -13.03 21.65
C ALA A 109 -3.98 -14.10 20.58
N TYR A 110 -2.75 -14.15 20.06
CA TYR A 110 -2.34 -15.13 19.07
C TYR A 110 -2.20 -16.54 19.66
N LEU A 111 -1.64 -16.67 20.86
CA LEU A 111 -1.47 -17.96 21.52
C LEU A 111 -2.82 -18.58 21.92
N VAL A 112 -3.78 -17.76 22.36
CA VAL A 112 -5.16 -18.21 22.60
C VAL A 112 -5.82 -18.67 21.28
N PHE A 113 -5.56 -17.97 20.17
CA PHE A 113 -6.03 -18.41 18.86
C PHE A 113 -5.36 -19.73 18.43
N ALA A 114 -4.07 -19.90 18.71
CA ALA A 114 -3.32 -21.11 18.42
C ALA A 114 -3.85 -22.32 19.22
N ASP A 115 -4.13 -22.16 20.52
CA ASP A 115 -4.75 -23.19 21.35
C ASP A 115 -6.07 -23.67 20.73
N TRP A 116 -6.94 -22.72 20.34
CA TRP A 116 -8.21 -23.05 19.72
C TRP A 116 -8.06 -23.76 18.37
N LEU A 117 -7.11 -23.33 17.52
CA LEU A 117 -6.81 -23.98 16.24
C LEU A 117 -6.33 -25.42 16.44
N GLU A 118 -5.41 -25.64 17.37
CA GLU A 118 -4.89 -26.97 17.71
C GLU A 118 -5.98 -27.91 18.23
N ASP A 119 -6.91 -27.40 19.05
CA ASP A 119 -8.09 -28.16 19.52
C ASP A 119 -8.99 -28.61 18.36
N GLN A 120 -9.01 -27.85 17.25
CA GLN A 120 -9.71 -28.24 16.01
C GLN A 120 -8.86 -29.14 15.10
N GLY A 121 -7.61 -29.44 15.46
CA GLY A 121 -6.65 -30.15 14.63
C GLY A 121 -6.11 -29.31 13.46
N ASP A 122 -6.16 -27.98 13.57
CA ASP A 122 -5.65 -27.05 12.57
C ASP A 122 -4.19 -26.68 12.86
N ALA A 123 -3.30 -27.07 11.95
CA ALA A 123 -1.86 -26.86 12.06
C ALA A 123 -1.42 -25.39 11.91
N GLN A 124 -2.35 -24.47 11.57
CA GLN A 124 -2.12 -23.03 11.70
C GLN A 124 -1.77 -22.65 13.15
N GLY A 125 -2.27 -23.37 14.16
CA GLY A 125 -1.91 -23.13 15.56
C GLY A 125 -0.42 -23.36 15.85
N GLU A 126 0.14 -24.47 15.34
CA GLU A 126 1.57 -24.75 15.44
C GLU A 126 2.40 -23.67 14.74
N LEU A 127 1.95 -23.22 13.55
CA LEU A 127 2.61 -22.15 12.80
C LEU A 127 2.68 -20.85 13.61
N ILE A 128 1.58 -20.45 14.25
CA ILE A 128 1.53 -19.25 15.11
C ILE A 128 2.60 -19.33 16.20
N ARG A 129 2.69 -20.45 16.93
CA ARG A 129 3.67 -20.61 18.01
C ARG A 129 5.09 -20.56 17.51
N ILE A 130 5.39 -21.24 16.41
CA ILE A 130 6.73 -21.24 15.80
C ILE A 130 7.14 -19.82 15.42
N GLN A 131 6.24 -19.05 14.80
CA GLN A 131 6.55 -17.70 14.36
C GLN A 131 6.77 -16.74 15.55
N TRP A 132 5.99 -16.86 16.62
CA TRP A 132 6.26 -16.13 17.86
C TRP A 132 7.57 -16.54 18.52
N GLN A 133 7.89 -17.84 18.57
CA GLN A 133 9.17 -18.32 19.10
C GLN A 133 10.34 -17.80 18.26
N LEU A 134 10.20 -17.68 16.94
CA LEU A 134 11.23 -17.11 16.06
C LEU A 134 11.48 -15.62 16.32
N GLU A 135 10.50 -14.90 16.88
CA GLU A 135 10.61 -13.49 17.29
C GLU A 135 11.23 -13.33 18.69
N GLU A 136 11.29 -14.38 19.51
CA GLU A 136 11.91 -14.33 20.83
C GLU A 136 13.43 -14.12 20.79
N ASP A 137 13.91 -13.25 21.68
CA ASP A 137 15.33 -13.09 21.94
C ASP A 137 15.92 -14.37 22.57
N GLY A 138 17.12 -14.76 22.13
CA GLY A 138 17.86 -15.88 22.73
C GLY A 138 17.64 -17.25 22.10
N VAL A 139 16.82 -17.37 21.04
CA VAL A 139 16.74 -18.62 20.25
C VAL A 139 18.08 -18.91 19.56
N SER A 140 18.69 -20.05 19.90
CA SER A 140 19.96 -20.48 19.31
C SER A 140 19.86 -20.63 17.78
N ALA A 141 20.97 -20.43 17.07
CA ALA A 141 21.00 -20.58 15.61
C ALA A 141 20.57 -21.98 15.13
N ALA A 142 20.87 -23.03 15.90
CA ALA A 142 20.48 -24.40 15.60
C ALA A 142 18.95 -24.59 15.74
N GLU A 143 18.35 -24.09 16.82
CA GLU A 143 16.90 -24.16 17.02
C GLU A 143 16.16 -23.28 16.02
N ARG A 144 16.65 -22.07 15.75
CA ARG A 144 16.11 -21.16 14.72
C ARG A 144 16.03 -21.85 13.36
N LYS A 145 17.09 -22.54 12.95
CA LYS A 145 17.10 -23.29 11.67
C LYS A 145 16.08 -24.43 11.65
N LYS A 146 15.87 -25.12 12.78
CA LYS A 146 14.87 -26.18 12.91
C LYS A 146 13.44 -25.62 12.84
N LEU A 147 13.19 -24.52 13.55
CA LEU A 147 11.91 -23.80 13.53
C LEU A 147 11.58 -23.29 12.14
N GLN A 148 12.51 -22.62 11.45
CA GLN A 148 12.35 -22.15 10.07
C GLN A 148 12.06 -23.28 9.08
N LYS A 149 12.69 -24.45 9.27
CA LYS A 149 12.39 -25.63 8.45
C LYS A 149 10.96 -26.13 8.67
N ARG A 150 10.47 -26.10 9.91
CA ARG A 150 9.10 -26.52 10.23
C ARG A 150 8.07 -25.49 9.77
N GLU A 151 8.37 -24.20 9.94
CA GLU A 151 7.59 -23.08 9.42
C GLU A 151 7.40 -23.21 7.90
N ALA A 152 8.48 -23.43 7.14
CA ALA A 152 8.39 -23.59 5.68
C ALA A 152 7.48 -24.76 5.27
N ALA A 153 7.56 -25.90 5.98
CA ALA A 153 6.69 -27.05 5.72
C ALA A 153 5.21 -26.76 6.03
N LEU A 154 4.93 -26.02 7.12
CA LEU A 154 3.57 -25.62 7.47
C LEU A 154 3.00 -24.60 6.48
N LEU A 155 3.82 -23.66 6.01
CA LEU A 155 3.39 -22.68 5.00
C LEU A 155 3.06 -23.35 3.67
N GLU A 156 3.88 -24.32 3.21
CA GLU A 156 3.59 -25.10 2.00
C GLU A 156 2.23 -25.82 2.07
N GLU A 157 1.84 -26.30 3.26
CA GLU A 157 0.58 -27.03 3.45
C GLU A 157 -0.63 -26.10 3.67
N HIS A 158 -0.45 -24.95 4.33
CA HIS A 158 -1.56 -24.16 4.87
C HIS A 158 -1.68 -22.72 4.36
N GLU A 159 -0.73 -22.22 3.56
CA GLU A 159 -0.75 -20.82 3.09
C GLU A 159 -2.07 -20.43 2.41
N SER A 160 -2.62 -21.32 1.58
CA SER A 160 -3.85 -21.06 0.84
C SER A 160 -5.05 -20.84 1.77
N ALA A 161 -5.13 -21.59 2.87
CA ALA A 161 -6.19 -21.43 3.86
C ALA A 161 -6.07 -20.12 4.65
N ILE A 162 -4.84 -19.67 4.92
CA ILE A 162 -4.57 -18.41 5.63
C ILE A 162 -4.87 -17.19 4.74
N LEU A 163 -4.49 -17.26 3.46
CA LEU A 163 -4.76 -16.20 2.48
C LEU A 163 -6.24 -16.10 2.09
N GLY A 164 -6.99 -17.21 2.21
CA GLY A 164 -8.43 -17.26 1.95
C GLY A 164 -8.78 -16.79 0.54
N ASP A 165 -9.62 -15.77 0.43
CA ASP A 165 -10.07 -15.23 -0.86
C ASP A 165 -8.93 -14.65 -1.72
N LEU A 166 -7.78 -14.35 -1.13
CA LEU A 166 -6.61 -13.84 -1.85
C LEU A 166 -5.74 -14.95 -2.45
N ALA A 167 -5.92 -16.20 -2.03
CA ALA A 167 -5.00 -17.29 -2.38
C ALA A 167 -4.88 -17.52 -3.89
N ASP A 168 -6.01 -17.49 -4.63
CA ASP A 168 -6.01 -17.66 -6.10
C ASP A 168 -5.13 -16.61 -6.77
N ASP A 169 -5.39 -15.33 -6.50
CA ASP A 169 -4.67 -14.22 -7.12
C ASP A 169 -3.19 -14.18 -6.71
N LEU A 170 -2.89 -14.38 -5.42
CA LEU A 170 -1.52 -14.32 -4.88
C LEU A 170 -0.66 -15.51 -5.31
N ILE A 171 -1.13 -16.75 -5.08
CA ILE A 171 -0.33 -17.96 -5.33
C ILE A 171 -0.14 -18.17 -6.85
N SER A 172 -1.18 -17.92 -7.65
CA SER A 172 -1.08 -18.08 -9.10
C SER A 172 -0.43 -16.89 -9.81
N GLN A 173 -0.05 -15.83 -9.08
CA GLN A 173 0.51 -14.60 -9.65
C GLN A 173 -0.39 -14.00 -10.72
N LYS A 174 -1.69 -13.90 -10.41
CA LYS A 174 -2.71 -13.56 -11.38
C LYS A 174 -2.60 -12.11 -11.84
N GLY A 175 -2.20 -11.95 -13.09
CA GLY A 175 -2.10 -10.69 -13.79
C GLY A 175 -1.63 -10.91 -15.23
N PRO A 176 -1.60 -9.85 -16.05
CA PRO A 176 -1.08 -9.92 -17.41
C PRO A 176 0.45 -10.04 -17.40
N ALA A 177 0.99 -11.19 -17.83
CA ALA A 177 2.43 -11.46 -17.75
C ALA A 177 3.30 -10.44 -18.52
N ASP A 178 2.73 -9.80 -19.53
CA ASP A 178 3.31 -8.74 -20.36
C ASP A 178 3.58 -7.43 -19.61
N LEU A 179 2.92 -7.16 -18.48
CA LEU A 179 3.23 -6.00 -17.64
C LEU A 179 4.52 -6.17 -16.84
N LEU A 180 4.99 -7.40 -16.66
CA LEU A 180 6.18 -7.65 -15.84
C LEU A 180 7.44 -7.43 -16.68
N TRP A 181 8.16 -6.34 -16.39
CA TRP A 181 9.39 -5.95 -17.09
C TRP A 181 10.54 -6.98 -17.08
N ARG A 182 10.48 -7.98 -16.19
CA ARG A 182 11.51 -9.02 -16.04
C ARG A 182 10.87 -10.40 -15.88
N ASP A 183 11.49 -11.41 -16.48
CA ASP A 183 11.01 -12.79 -16.46
C ASP A 183 10.87 -13.40 -15.05
N ASP A 184 11.57 -12.85 -14.04
CA ASP A 184 11.52 -13.30 -12.64
C ASP A 184 10.67 -12.40 -11.72
N SER A 185 10.08 -11.34 -12.25
CA SER A 185 9.18 -10.47 -11.51
C SER A 185 7.91 -11.21 -11.10
N LYS A 186 7.35 -10.80 -9.96
CA LYS A 186 6.11 -11.34 -9.41
C LYS A 186 5.12 -10.20 -9.21
N PHE A 187 3.89 -10.39 -9.68
CA PHE A 187 2.79 -9.46 -9.42
C PHE A 187 2.58 -9.22 -7.94
N TYR A 188 2.67 -10.27 -7.14
CA TYR A 188 2.42 -10.20 -5.72
C TYR A 188 3.49 -10.92 -4.93
N ARG A 189 3.98 -10.25 -3.88
CA ARG A 189 4.83 -10.85 -2.86
C ARG A 189 4.15 -10.64 -1.52
N TRP A 190 4.10 -11.66 -0.68
CA TRP A 190 3.46 -11.57 0.63
C TRP A 190 4.28 -12.29 1.69
N GLN A 191 3.98 -11.98 2.94
CA GLN A 191 4.51 -12.70 4.09
C GLN A 191 3.37 -13.04 5.04
N ILE A 192 3.36 -14.30 5.49
CA ILE A 192 2.56 -14.74 6.62
C ILE A 192 3.47 -14.66 7.85
N ALA A 193 3.06 -13.91 8.86
CA ALA A 193 3.75 -13.82 10.14
C ALA A 193 2.74 -13.83 11.28
N ARG A 194 3.11 -14.41 12.43
CA ARG A 194 2.21 -14.65 13.57
C ARG A 194 0.91 -15.37 13.14
N GLY A 195 1.01 -16.24 12.14
CA GLY A 195 -0.08 -17.03 11.53
C GLY A 195 -1.15 -16.23 10.79
N VAL A 196 -0.89 -14.98 10.43
CA VAL A 196 -1.80 -14.12 9.65
C VAL A 196 -1.09 -13.48 8.46
N LEU A 197 -1.84 -12.96 7.49
CA LEU A 197 -1.27 -12.14 6.42
C LEU A 197 -0.72 -10.83 7.04
N ASP A 198 0.60 -10.67 6.98
CA ASP A 198 1.32 -9.59 7.64
C ASP A 198 1.76 -8.50 6.65
N SER A 199 2.34 -8.91 5.53
CA SER A 199 2.88 -7.99 4.53
C SER A 199 2.38 -8.37 3.15
N LEU A 200 2.05 -7.35 2.35
CA LEU A 200 1.67 -7.49 0.95
C LEU A 200 2.37 -6.42 0.11
N HIS A 201 3.11 -6.85 -0.90
CA HIS A 201 3.68 -6.03 -1.95
C HIS A 201 2.96 -6.35 -3.26
N ILE A 202 2.43 -5.32 -3.89
CA ILE A 202 1.69 -5.35 -5.15
C ILE A 202 2.56 -4.63 -6.18
N GLU A 203 2.97 -5.36 -7.21
CA GLU A 203 3.75 -4.79 -8.30
C GLU A 203 2.89 -3.84 -9.14
N TYR A 204 1.72 -4.33 -9.58
CA TYR A 204 0.71 -3.57 -10.32
C TYR A 204 -0.65 -3.71 -9.66
N LEU A 205 -1.28 -2.60 -9.31
CA LEU A 205 -2.58 -2.63 -8.66
C LEU A 205 -3.72 -2.77 -9.67
N LEU A 206 -4.09 -4.01 -9.97
CA LEU A 206 -5.17 -4.27 -10.93
C LEU A 206 -6.57 -3.98 -10.33
N PRO A 207 -7.49 -3.31 -11.06
CA PRO A 207 -8.87 -3.08 -10.59
C PRO A 207 -9.63 -4.36 -10.21
N ALA A 208 -9.34 -5.48 -10.87
CA ALA A 208 -9.91 -6.78 -10.54
C ALA A 208 -9.42 -7.26 -9.16
N PHE A 209 -8.13 -7.14 -8.89
CA PHE A 209 -7.55 -7.53 -7.60
C PHE A 209 -8.04 -6.64 -6.46
N VAL A 210 -8.21 -5.32 -6.68
CA VAL A 210 -8.80 -4.41 -5.69
C VAL A 210 -10.19 -4.88 -5.21
N LYS A 211 -11.02 -5.42 -6.10
CA LYS A 211 -12.35 -5.96 -5.74
C LYS A 211 -12.26 -7.19 -4.83
N VAL A 212 -11.20 -7.99 -4.95
CA VAL A 212 -10.93 -9.14 -4.09
C VAL A 212 -10.33 -8.66 -2.78
N LEU A 213 -9.30 -7.81 -2.86
CA LEU A 213 -8.59 -7.24 -1.72
C LEU A 213 -9.56 -6.60 -0.72
N ARG A 214 -10.47 -5.75 -1.18
CA ARG A 214 -11.45 -5.05 -0.32
C ARG A 214 -12.43 -5.97 0.42
N LYS A 215 -12.65 -7.18 -0.07
CA LYS A 215 -13.59 -8.14 0.54
C LYS A 215 -12.89 -9.10 1.48
N SER A 216 -11.58 -9.29 1.31
CA SER A 216 -10.84 -10.24 2.09
C SER A 216 -10.70 -9.75 3.54
N PRO A 217 -11.13 -10.54 4.54
CA PRO A 217 -10.90 -10.20 5.95
C PRO A 217 -9.41 -10.19 6.31
N ALA A 218 -8.56 -10.87 5.52
CA ALA A 218 -7.11 -10.94 5.75
C ALA A 218 -6.40 -9.59 5.62
N ILE A 219 -7.01 -8.59 4.95
CA ILE A 219 -6.40 -7.26 4.86
C ILE A 219 -6.37 -6.54 6.21
N ALA A 220 -7.25 -6.92 7.15
CA ALA A 220 -7.34 -6.28 8.45
C ALA A 220 -6.10 -6.55 9.31
N THR A 221 -5.40 -7.65 9.07
CA THR A 221 -4.20 -8.05 9.82
C THR A 221 -2.90 -7.49 9.23
N LEU A 222 -2.94 -6.92 8.02
CA LEU A 222 -1.77 -6.36 7.36
C LEU A 222 -1.11 -5.30 8.24
N ARG A 223 0.21 -5.43 8.40
CA ARG A 223 1.10 -4.43 8.98
C ARG A 223 1.87 -3.66 7.92
N ARG A 224 2.10 -4.22 6.73
CA ARG A 224 2.77 -3.57 5.61
C ARG A 224 2.02 -3.76 4.29
N LEU A 225 1.83 -2.67 3.57
CA LEU A 225 1.27 -2.67 2.22
C LEU A 225 2.13 -1.75 1.35
N THR A 226 2.70 -2.33 0.30
CA THR A 226 3.44 -1.60 -0.73
C THR A 226 2.73 -1.80 -2.07
N ILE A 227 2.55 -0.71 -2.82
CA ILE A 227 1.98 -0.69 -4.16
C ILE A 227 3.01 0.03 -5.04
N ARG A 228 3.66 -0.67 -5.98
CA ARG A 228 4.77 -0.11 -6.80
C ARG A 228 4.33 0.49 -8.12
N ASP A 229 3.14 0.16 -8.59
CA ASP A 229 2.54 0.85 -9.73
C ASP A 229 1.02 0.88 -9.51
N PRO A 230 0.47 2.04 -9.11
CA PRO A 230 -0.96 2.22 -8.96
C PRO A 230 -1.66 2.65 -10.27
N SER A 231 -0.91 2.85 -11.37
CA SER A 231 -1.46 3.25 -12.67
C SER A 231 -2.27 2.11 -13.30
N ASP A 232 -3.22 2.46 -14.17
CA ASP A 232 -3.88 1.45 -14.99
C ASP A 232 -2.89 1.01 -16.06
N ALA A 233 -2.24 -0.13 -15.84
CA ALA A 233 -1.20 -0.71 -16.68
C ALA A 233 -1.59 -0.94 -18.17
N TYR A 234 -2.81 -0.53 -18.56
CA TYR A 234 -3.39 -0.60 -19.90
C TYR A 234 -3.68 0.76 -20.55
N SER A 235 -3.30 1.90 -19.97
CA SER A 235 -3.38 3.18 -20.71
C SER A 235 -2.42 3.23 -21.92
N LEU A 236 -1.53 2.23 -22.08
CA LEU A 236 -0.52 2.17 -23.13
C LEU A 236 -0.94 1.46 -24.43
N GLU A 237 -2.04 0.66 -24.47
CA GLU A 237 -2.39 -0.12 -25.68
C GLU A 237 -3.57 0.45 -26.52
N GLU A 238 -4.33 1.43 -26.03
CA GLU A 238 -5.44 2.05 -26.79
C GLU A 238 -5.29 3.57 -27.01
N ILE A 239 -4.07 4.11 -26.92
CA ILE A 239 -3.80 5.44 -27.50
C ILE A 239 -3.51 5.23 -28.98
N ASP A 240 -4.58 5.26 -29.78
CA ASP A 240 -4.48 5.60 -31.20
C ASP A 240 -3.57 6.84 -31.29
N GLU A 241 -2.53 6.75 -32.13
CA GLU A 241 -1.30 7.56 -32.15
C GLU A 241 -1.50 9.10 -32.23
N TYR A 242 -2.72 9.62 -32.27
CA TYR A 242 -3.08 11.05 -32.28
C TYR A 242 -4.46 11.33 -31.66
N ALA A 243 -4.87 10.63 -30.60
CA ALA A 243 -6.03 11.04 -29.83
C ALA A 243 -5.64 12.20 -28.88
N GLU A 244 -6.14 13.40 -29.16
CA GLU A 244 -6.18 14.54 -28.23
C GLU A 244 -7.11 14.25 -27.03
N THR A 245 -6.99 13.09 -26.40
CA THR A 245 -7.63 12.84 -25.10
C THR A 245 -6.77 13.49 -24.04
N GLU A 246 -7.28 14.60 -23.49
CA GLU A 246 -6.83 15.18 -22.23
C GLU A 246 -6.48 14.03 -21.27
N TRP A 247 -5.24 14.00 -20.78
CA TRP A 247 -4.82 13.06 -19.75
C TRP A 247 -5.83 13.17 -18.61
N ASP A 248 -6.56 12.08 -18.33
CA ASP A 248 -7.63 12.10 -17.33
C ASP A 248 -6.99 12.47 -15.99
N GLU A 249 -7.49 13.48 -15.27
CA GLU A 249 -6.80 14.06 -14.10
C GLU A 249 -6.57 13.08 -12.92
N ASP A 250 -7.05 11.84 -13.02
CA ASP A 250 -7.00 10.73 -12.06
C ASP A 250 -6.38 9.45 -12.69
N ASP A 251 -5.08 9.42 -12.98
CA ASP A 251 -4.38 8.27 -13.62
C ASP A 251 -4.20 6.99 -12.75
N ALA A 252 -4.76 6.95 -11.53
CA ALA A 252 -4.70 5.79 -10.62
C ALA A 252 -6.08 5.28 -10.16
N PRO A 253 -6.96 4.84 -11.09
CA PRO A 253 -8.34 4.46 -10.77
C PRO A 253 -8.43 3.28 -9.80
N ALA A 254 -7.50 2.32 -9.89
CA ALA A 254 -7.45 1.16 -9.00
C ALA A 254 -7.12 1.57 -7.54
N LEU A 255 -6.20 2.52 -7.34
CA LEU A 255 -5.89 3.01 -6.01
C LEU A 255 -7.07 3.78 -5.42
N LYS A 256 -7.75 4.61 -6.22
CA LYS A 256 -9.00 5.28 -5.83
C LYS A 256 -10.08 4.29 -5.40
N MET A 257 -10.15 3.11 -6.04
CA MET A 257 -11.10 2.06 -5.64
C MET A 257 -10.84 1.50 -4.24
N LEU A 258 -9.62 1.63 -3.68
CA LEU A 258 -9.32 1.25 -2.29
C LEU A 258 -9.83 2.26 -1.26
N ASN A 259 -10.27 3.45 -1.67
CA ASN A 259 -10.85 4.43 -0.73
C ASN A 259 -11.98 3.81 0.10
N GLY A 260 -11.90 4.01 1.42
CA GLY A 260 -12.86 3.45 2.38
C GLY A 260 -12.55 2.02 2.86
N ALA A 261 -11.58 1.33 2.26
CA ALA A 261 -11.06 0.07 2.81
C ALA A 261 -10.44 0.31 4.21
N GLN A 262 -10.55 -0.70 5.07
CA GLN A 262 -10.14 -0.62 6.47
C GLN A 262 -8.83 -1.37 6.68
N PHE A 263 -7.82 -0.68 7.21
CA PHE A 263 -6.48 -1.20 7.45
C PHE A 263 -6.08 -0.94 8.92
N PRO A 264 -6.81 -1.52 9.89
CA PRO A 264 -6.71 -1.15 11.30
C PRO A 264 -5.33 -1.43 11.93
N ASN A 265 -4.59 -2.40 11.40
CA ASN A 265 -3.26 -2.79 11.89
C ASN A 265 -2.09 -2.32 11.01
N LEU A 266 -2.36 -1.58 9.93
CA LEU A 266 -1.34 -1.18 8.99
C LEU A 266 -0.41 -0.13 9.59
N ARG A 267 0.89 -0.43 9.58
CA ARG A 267 1.97 0.40 10.12
C ARG A 267 2.80 1.04 9.03
N HIS A 268 2.95 0.36 7.91
CA HIS A 268 3.74 0.84 6.79
C HIS A 268 2.88 0.82 5.54
N PHE A 269 2.69 1.98 4.94
CA PHE A 269 2.02 2.13 3.67
C PHE A 269 2.94 2.85 2.69
N ALA A 270 3.14 2.26 1.52
CA ALA A 270 3.93 2.83 0.46
C ALA A 270 3.18 2.73 -0.87
N VAL A 271 3.06 3.87 -1.54
CA VAL A 271 2.83 3.94 -2.99
C VAL A 271 4.14 4.43 -3.59
N THR A 272 4.72 3.65 -4.50
CA THR A 272 5.98 3.95 -5.17
C THR A 272 5.77 3.86 -6.68
N GLU A 273 6.68 4.38 -7.49
CA GLU A 273 6.61 4.27 -8.96
C GLU A 273 8.05 4.17 -9.52
N ASP A 274 8.44 2.95 -9.90
CA ASP A 274 9.74 2.56 -10.48
C ASP A 274 11.06 2.80 -9.67
N GLU A 275 12.11 2.05 -10.04
CA GLU A 275 13.50 2.27 -9.61
C GLU A 275 14.12 3.50 -10.30
N GLU A 276 13.58 3.89 -11.47
CA GLU A 276 14.02 5.04 -12.27
C GLU A 276 13.43 6.38 -11.82
N ARG A 277 12.51 6.38 -10.84
CA ARG A 277 11.90 7.57 -10.19
C ARG A 277 10.96 8.39 -11.08
N ASN A 278 10.53 7.83 -12.21
CA ASN A 278 9.50 8.43 -13.05
C ASN A 278 8.13 8.17 -12.43
N CYS A 279 7.46 9.25 -12.05
CA CYS A 279 6.12 9.20 -11.49
C CYS A 279 5.13 9.54 -12.61
N HIS A 280 4.22 8.65 -12.93
CA HIS A 280 3.17 8.82 -13.94
C HIS A 280 1.77 8.76 -13.32
N ALA A 281 1.64 8.31 -12.06
CA ALA A 281 0.35 8.15 -11.41
C ALA A 281 -0.08 9.37 -10.58
N ALA A 282 -1.25 9.94 -10.89
CA ALA A 282 -1.88 10.98 -10.07
C ALA A 282 -2.79 10.37 -8.99
N THR A 283 -2.66 10.84 -7.73
CA THR A 283 -3.45 10.30 -6.60
C THR A 283 -4.06 11.38 -5.67
N PRO A 284 -4.83 12.35 -6.20
CA PRO A 284 -5.30 13.51 -5.42
C PRO A 284 -6.16 13.13 -4.19
N THR A 285 -6.75 11.94 -4.20
CA THR A 285 -7.64 11.44 -3.15
C THR A 285 -7.00 10.45 -2.19
N ILE A 286 -5.69 10.19 -2.23
CA ILE A 286 -5.02 9.15 -1.40
C ILE A 286 -5.25 9.30 0.11
N HIS A 287 -5.45 10.54 0.58
CA HIS A 287 -5.82 10.85 1.97
C HIS A 287 -7.13 10.15 2.43
N ASN A 288 -8.04 9.82 1.50
CA ASN A 288 -9.27 9.07 1.79
C ASN A 288 -9.06 7.59 2.06
N LEU A 289 -7.94 7.04 1.61
CA LEU A 289 -7.48 5.70 1.95
C LEU A 289 -6.74 5.75 3.29
N ILE A 290 -5.80 6.67 3.44
CA ILE A 290 -4.92 6.79 4.62
C ILE A 290 -5.70 7.03 5.92
N LYS A 291 -6.86 7.70 5.86
CA LYS A 291 -7.67 7.99 7.06
C LYS A 291 -8.16 6.74 7.82
N ASN A 292 -8.11 5.56 7.20
CA ASN A 292 -8.49 4.29 7.80
C ASN A 292 -7.28 3.44 8.26
N MET A 293 -6.11 4.08 8.46
CA MET A 293 -4.87 3.47 8.93
C MET A 293 -4.43 4.10 10.27
N PRO A 294 -5.15 3.84 11.38
CA PRO A 294 -4.96 4.57 12.63
C PRO A 294 -3.61 4.29 13.32
N ARG A 295 -2.94 3.19 12.95
CA ARG A 295 -1.65 2.76 13.51
C ARG A 295 -0.47 3.01 12.57
N LEU A 296 -0.63 3.90 11.59
CA LEU A 296 0.40 4.15 10.57
C LEU A 296 1.65 4.79 11.19
N GLU A 297 2.79 4.09 11.08
CA GLU A 297 4.10 4.49 11.57
C GLU A 297 5.00 5.04 10.44
N SER A 298 4.78 4.59 9.19
CA SER A 298 5.52 5.05 8.01
C SER A 298 4.61 5.23 6.82
N LEU A 299 4.73 6.38 6.18
CA LEU A 299 4.04 6.70 4.94
C LEU A 299 5.06 7.11 3.87
N GLN A 300 5.02 6.44 2.72
CA GLN A 300 5.70 6.84 1.50
C GLN A 300 4.68 7.01 0.38
N VAL A 301 4.74 8.15 -0.32
CA VAL A 301 3.90 8.41 -1.49
C VAL A 301 4.77 9.00 -2.58
N ASP A 302 4.87 8.26 -3.68
CA ASP A 302 5.39 8.67 -4.97
C ASP A 302 4.19 8.71 -5.92
N ALA A 303 3.64 9.90 -6.14
CA ALA A 303 2.42 10.11 -6.94
C ALA A 303 2.17 11.60 -7.14
N HIS A 304 1.77 12.02 -8.33
CA HIS A 304 1.43 13.40 -8.64
C HIS A 304 0.13 13.89 -7.98
N ARG A 305 0.01 15.22 -7.88
CA ARG A 305 -1.23 15.96 -7.52
C ARG A 305 -1.86 15.55 -6.18
N VAL A 306 -1.09 14.98 -5.27
CA VAL A 306 -1.53 14.62 -3.93
C VAL A 306 -1.96 15.88 -3.17
N ASN A 307 -3.11 15.81 -2.50
CA ASN A 307 -3.53 16.88 -1.60
C ASN A 307 -2.71 16.87 -0.29
N VAL A 308 -1.45 17.33 -0.35
CA VAL A 308 -0.51 17.38 0.77
C VAL A 308 -1.05 18.24 1.91
N SER A 309 -1.82 19.28 1.59
CA SER A 309 -2.48 20.11 2.60
C SER A 309 -3.49 19.31 3.43
N ALA A 310 -4.30 18.46 2.80
CA ALA A 310 -5.20 17.54 3.51
C ALA A 310 -4.39 16.52 4.33
N LEU A 311 -3.36 15.92 3.72
CA LEU A 311 -2.51 14.93 4.38
C LEU A 311 -1.85 15.47 5.65
N PHE A 312 -1.27 16.67 5.60
CA PHE A 312 -0.63 17.31 6.75
C PHE A 312 -1.61 17.71 7.86
N ARG A 313 -2.93 17.81 7.60
CA ARG A 313 -3.95 18.05 8.63
C ARG A 313 -4.44 16.77 9.30
N MET A 314 -4.16 15.59 8.74
CA MET A 314 -4.69 14.34 9.26
C MET A 314 -4.09 14.00 10.63
N ALA A 315 -4.90 13.35 11.48
CA ALA A 315 -4.42 12.81 12.73
C ALA A 315 -3.67 11.49 12.47
N MET A 316 -2.34 11.51 12.60
CA MET A 316 -1.48 10.31 12.50
C MET A 316 -0.56 10.26 13.73
N PRO A 317 -1.07 9.85 14.91
CA PRO A 317 -0.34 9.94 16.18
C PRO A 317 0.85 8.99 16.27
N GLU A 318 0.85 7.94 15.47
CA GLU A 318 1.88 6.90 15.43
C GLU A 318 2.95 7.16 14.37
N LEU A 319 2.77 8.18 13.51
CA LEU A 319 3.64 8.40 12.36
C LEU A 319 5.04 8.83 12.80
N ARG A 320 6.04 8.08 12.34
CA ARG A 320 7.47 8.29 12.58
C ARG A 320 8.21 8.71 11.33
N SER A 321 7.79 8.24 10.16
CA SER A 321 8.42 8.56 8.88
C SER A 321 7.41 9.01 7.85
N LEU A 322 7.70 10.13 7.19
CA LEU A 322 6.92 10.67 6.08
C LEU A 322 7.85 10.99 4.90
N THR A 323 7.62 10.29 3.79
CA THR A 323 8.32 10.50 2.52
C THR A 323 7.30 10.86 1.45
N LEU A 324 7.49 12.03 0.83
CA LEU A 324 6.65 12.49 -0.27
C LEU A 324 7.56 12.83 -1.46
N GLN A 325 7.38 12.12 -2.56
CA GLN A 325 8.12 12.29 -3.81
C GLN A 325 7.15 12.65 -4.94
N HIS A 326 7.50 13.68 -5.71
CA HIS A 326 6.76 14.23 -6.85
C HIS A 326 5.28 14.56 -6.53
N THR A 327 5.00 14.91 -5.26
CA THR A 327 3.61 14.86 -4.78
C THR A 327 2.73 16.06 -5.08
N ALA A 328 3.27 17.27 -5.07
CA ALA A 328 2.44 18.47 -5.12
C ALA A 328 3.23 19.71 -5.52
N ASP A 329 2.48 20.67 -6.06
CA ASP A 329 2.95 22.01 -6.44
C ASP A 329 3.31 22.90 -5.24
N ARG A 330 2.91 22.47 -4.03
CA ARG A 330 3.24 23.16 -2.79
C ARG A 330 3.25 22.22 -1.59
N TYR A 331 4.29 22.35 -0.77
CA TYR A 331 4.44 21.67 0.51
C TYR A 331 4.21 22.65 1.69
N PRO A 332 2.99 22.69 2.28
CA PRO A 332 2.62 23.62 3.34
C PRO A 332 3.14 23.19 4.72
N LEU A 333 4.45 23.27 4.96
CA LEU A 333 5.06 22.90 6.25
C LEU A 333 4.49 23.70 7.42
N GLU A 334 3.93 24.89 7.21
CA GLU A 334 3.20 25.63 8.25
C GLU A 334 1.93 24.91 8.74
N VAL A 335 1.36 24.02 7.93
CA VAL A 335 0.24 23.13 8.31
C VAL A 335 0.77 21.95 9.11
N LEU A 336 1.84 21.28 8.64
CA LEU A 336 2.48 20.19 9.35
C LEU A 336 2.98 20.62 10.73
N ALA A 337 3.62 21.80 10.82
CA ALA A 337 4.14 22.39 12.04
C ALA A 337 3.05 22.64 13.11
N LYS A 338 1.80 22.87 12.68
CA LYS A 338 0.67 23.10 13.58
C LYS A 338 -0.06 21.80 13.98
N ASN A 339 0.28 20.67 13.37
CA ASN A 339 -0.41 19.42 13.62
C ASN A 339 0.05 18.77 14.93
N ALA A 340 -0.79 18.87 15.96
CA ALA A 340 -0.52 18.34 17.30
C ALA A 340 -0.51 16.81 17.39
N SER A 341 -0.96 16.06 16.36
CA SER A 341 -0.88 14.60 16.39
C SER A 341 0.51 14.09 16.01
N MET A 342 1.31 14.82 15.23
CA MET A 342 2.56 14.34 14.63
C MET A 342 3.76 14.31 15.61
N GLN A 343 3.52 14.16 16.91
CA GLN A 343 4.55 14.28 17.94
C GLN A 343 5.62 13.17 17.86
N ARG A 344 5.29 12.06 17.20
CA ARG A 344 6.19 10.92 16.96
C ARG A 344 6.99 11.01 15.65
N LEU A 345 6.78 12.05 14.85
CA LEU A 345 7.47 12.18 13.56
C LEU A 345 8.97 12.40 13.79
N GLU A 346 9.77 11.48 13.27
CA GLU A 346 11.24 11.44 13.39
C GLU A 346 11.93 11.78 12.07
N THR A 347 11.32 11.42 10.94
CA THR A 347 11.87 11.57 9.59
C THR A 347 10.87 12.26 8.66
N LEU A 348 11.33 13.31 7.99
CA LEU A 348 10.61 14.03 6.94
C LEU A 348 11.49 14.10 5.69
N VAL A 349 11.01 13.52 4.59
CA VAL A 349 11.65 13.58 3.28
C VAL A 349 10.67 14.16 2.29
N LEU A 350 10.99 15.32 1.72
CA LEU A 350 10.20 15.98 0.68
C LEU A 350 11.05 16.14 -0.58
N TRP A 351 10.56 15.55 -1.66
CA TRP A 351 11.18 15.60 -2.98
C TRP A 351 10.15 16.08 -4.00
N PRO A 352 10.06 17.40 -4.26
CA PRO A 352 9.19 17.95 -5.29
C PRO A 352 9.55 17.44 -6.70
N HIS A 353 8.60 17.49 -7.63
CA HIS A 353 8.90 17.30 -9.05
C HIS A 353 9.70 18.49 -9.60
N ALA A 354 10.31 18.36 -10.78
CA ALA A 354 10.85 19.52 -11.49
C ALA A 354 9.72 20.48 -11.87
N MET A 355 10.02 21.79 -11.86
CA MET A 355 9.12 22.76 -12.48
C MET A 355 9.01 22.45 -13.97
N GLU A 356 7.81 22.50 -14.52
CA GLU A 356 7.56 22.46 -15.96
C GLU A 356 7.58 23.88 -16.54
N TYR A 357 7.78 24.01 -17.86
CA TYR A 357 7.74 25.32 -18.53
C TYR A 357 6.41 26.05 -18.37
N GLU A 358 5.33 25.32 -18.09
CA GLU A 358 3.98 25.85 -17.89
C GLU A 358 3.68 26.23 -16.44
N ASP A 359 4.54 25.83 -15.50
CA ASP A 359 4.38 26.18 -14.09
C ASP A 359 4.59 27.68 -13.84
N ASP A 360 4.05 28.19 -12.73
CA ASP A 360 4.20 29.59 -12.30
C ASP A 360 5.69 29.90 -12.03
N VAL A 361 6.37 30.35 -13.10
CA VAL A 361 7.82 30.62 -13.13
C VAL A 361 8.20 31.48 -11.93
N GLY A 362 9.06 30.92 -11.07
CA GLY A 362 9.61 31.61 -9.90
C GLY A 362 8.99 31.23 -8.54
N ARG A 363 8.12 30.22 -8.46
CA ARG A 363 7.58 29.72 -7.18
C ARG A 363 8.20 28.38 -6.78
N SER A 364 8.88 28.33 -5.62
CA SER A 364 9.37 27.07 -5.06
C SER A 364 8.27 26.26 -4.38
N TYR A 365 8.26 24.95 -4.65
CA TYR A 365 7.41 23.95 -4.00
C TYR A 365 7.54 23.97 -2.46
N ILE A 366 8.76 24.20 -1.96
CA ILE A 366 9.08 24.29 -0.53
C ILE A 366 9.62 25.69 -0.23
N SER A 367 8.72 26.58 0.18
CA SER A 367 9.08 27.97 0.43
C SER A 367 9.85 28.18 1.75
N ARG A 368 10.71 29.19 1.80
CA ARG A 368 11.42 29.65 3.00
C ARG A 368 10.44 29.95 4.14
N GLU A 369 9.33 30.61 3.88
CA GLU A 369 8.32 30.95 4.90
C GLU A 369 7.71 29.69 5.53
N SER A 370 7.44 28.68 4.68
CA SER A 370 6.94 27.36 5.08
C SER A 370 7.98 26.65 5.97
N PHE A 371 9.25 26.62 5.57
CA PHE A 371 10.34 26.03 6.34
C PHE A 371 10.60 26.74 7.68
N VAL A 372 10.53 28.08 7.71
CA VAL A 372 10.64 28.86 8.95
C VAL A 372 9.52 28.51 9.93
N ALA A 373 8.31 28.20 9.44
CA ALA A 373 7.23 27.71 10.30
C ALA A 373 7.56 26.34 10.90
N LEU A 374 8.17 25.43 10.13
CA LEU A 374 8.67 24.14 10.62
C LEU A 374 9.70 24.31 11.74
N CYS A 375 10.68 25.20 11.55
CA CYS A 375 11.70 25.51 12.54
C CYS A 375 11.12 25.97 13.88
N ARG A 376 9.96 26.64 13.87
CA ARG A 376 9.28 27.17 15.06
C ARG A 376 8.27 26.19 15.67
N SER A 377 8.11 25.00 15.09
CA SER A 377 7.15 24.01 15.55
C SER A 377 7.44 23.54 16.97
N GLN A 378 6.40 23.47 17.80
CA GLN A 378 6.44 22.80 19.11
C GLN A 378 5.80 21.40 19.06
N ASN A 379 5.23 21.02 17.92
CA ASN A 379 4.50 19.76 17.75
C ASN A 379 5.37 18.63 17.19
N LEU A 380 6.65 18.90 16.89
CA LEU A 380 7.58 17.94 16.27
C LEU A 380 8.83 17.73 17.17
N PRO A 381 8.67 17.36 18.46
CA PRO A 381 9.79 17.25 19.40
C PRO A 381 10.73 16.09 19.07
N LEU A 382 10.28 15.12 18.27
CA LEU A 382 11.05 13.95 17.87
C LEU A 382 11.65 14.03 16.46
N LEU A 383 11.45 15.13 15.72
CA LEU A 383 11.99 15.26 14.37
C LEU A 383 13.52 15.30 14.40
N ARG A 384 14.19 14.32 13.80
CA ARG A 384 15.67 14.18 13.77
C ARG A 384 16.23 14.22 12.37
N ASN A 385 15.46 13.80 11.38
CA ASN A 385 15.93 13.66 10.00
C ASN A 385 15.07 14.51 9.09
N VAL A 386 15.67 15.52 8.47
CA VAL A 386 15.02 16.39 7.49
C VAL A 386 15.81 16.35 6.20
N THR A 387 15.13 15.90 5.15
CA THR A 387 15.62 15.95 3.77
C THR A 387 14.64 16.75 2.94
N LEU A 388 15.11 17.85 2.37
CA LEU A 388 14.33 18.71 1.47
C LEU A 388 15.10 18.85 0.16
N TYR A 389 14.43 18.57 -0.94
CA TYR A 389 14.91 18.87 -2.28
C TYR A 389 14.25 20.16 -2.81
N MET A 390 14.93 20.88 -3.69
CA MET A 390 14.33 21.92 -4.55
C MET A 390 13.61 23.02 -3.76
N SER A 391 14.37 23.73 -2.92
CA SER A 391 13.80 24.64 -1.93
C SER A 391 14.48 26.01 -1.93
N ASN A 392 13.70 27.09 -1.84
CA ASN A 392 14.21 28.46 -1.83
C ASN A 392 14.61 28.98 -0.43
N LEU A 393 15.08 28.07 0.44
CA LEU A 393 15.41 28.39 1.84
C LEU A 393 16.48 29.48 1.89
N GLY A 394 17.54 29.30 1.10
CA GLY A 394 18.71 30.16 1.03
C GLY A 394 19.38 30.40 2.39
N ASP A 395 20.28 31.39 2.40
CA ASP A 395 21.04 31.75 3.60
C ASP A 395 20.14 32.24 4.75
N GLU A 396 19.01 32.88 4.43
CA GLU A 396 18.04 33.32 5.42
C GLU A 396 17.32 32.15 6.11
N GLY A 397 16.99 31.09 5.35
CA GLY A 397 16.43 29.85 5.88
C GLY A 397 17.41 29.16 6.82
N ILE A 398 18.69 29.12 6.46
CA ILE A 398 19.77 28.66 7.34
C ILE A 398 19.85 29.50 8.61
N ALA A 399 19.84 30.83 8.49
CA ALA A 399 19.90 31.73 9.64
C ALA A 399 18.71 31.55 10.60
N ALA A 400 17.53 31.19 10.07
CA ALA A 400 16.37 30.84 10.87
C ALA A 400 16.51 29.46 11.53
N LEU A 401 17.01 28.45 10.80
CA LEU A 401 17.23 27.10 11.29
C LEU A 401 18.16 27.09 12.49
N VAL A 402 19.36 27.68 12.39
CA VAL A 402 20.37 27.62 13.46
C VAL A 402 19.92 28.30 14.76
N LYS A 403 18.96 29.23 14.68
CA LYS A 403 18.34 29.90 15.84
C LYS A 403 17.18 29.11 16.45
N SER A 404 16.76 28.03 15.79
CA SER A 404 15.58 27.27 16.16
C SER A 404 15.90 26.08 17.08
N PRO A 405 14.90 25.59 17.85
CA PRO A 405 15.04 24.33 18.58
C PRO A 405 15.29 23.12 17.67
N LEU A 406 14.76 23.16 16.45
CA LEU A 406 14.88 22.08 15.47
C LEU A 406 16.36 21.76 15.17
N PHE A 407 17.19 22.77 14.94
CA PHE A 407 18.60 22.54 14.59
C PHE A 407 19.36 21.74 15.64
N LYS A 408 19.09 21.97 16.93
CA LYS A 408 19.77 21.29 18.04
C LYS A 408 19.39 19.82 18.20
N GLN A 409 18.22 19.43 17.67
CA GLN A 409 17.74 18.05 17.75
C GLN A 409 18.04 17.26 16.48
N LEU A 410 18.33 17.91 15.35
CA LEU A 410 18.61 17.20 14.09
C LEU A 410 19.85 16.31 14.22
N LYS A 411 19.76 15.16 13.56
CA LYS A 411 20.87 14.23 13.26
C LYS A 411 21.18 14.22 11.77
N THR A 412 20.15 14.31 10.93
CA THR A 412 20.30 14.40 9.48
C THR A 412 19.73 15.71 8.99
N LEU A 413 20.53 16.48 8.26
CA LEU A 413 20.12 17.69 7.55
C LEU A 413 20.58 17.60 6.10
N ASN A 414 19.64 17.34 5.20
CA ASN A 414 19.88 17.32 3.76
C ASN A 414 19.05 18.43 3.12
N LEU A 415 19.72 19.44 2.55
CA LEU A 415 19.11 20.56 1.83
C LEU A 415 19.70 20.54 0.42
N ILE A 416 19.09 19.76 -0.45
CA ILE A 416 19.63 19.41 -1.77
C ILE A 416 18.91 20.25 -2.83
N TYR A 417 19.61 20.76 -3.82
CA TYR A 417 19.02 21.64 -4.86
C TYR A 417 18.34 22.87 -4.25
N GLY A 418 19.09 23.93 -4.00
CA GLY A 418 18.56 25.17 -3.42
C GLY A 418 19.46 26.38 -3.61
N GLU A 419 19.20 27.40 -2.81
CA GLU A 419 19.78 28.75 -2.95
C GLU A 419 20.85 29.07 -1.89
N ILE A 420 21.48 28.07 -1.27
CA ILE A 420 22.45 28.29 -0.19
C ILE A 420 23.79 28.76 -0.77
N THR A 421 24.40 29.78 -0.17
CA THR A 421 25.72 30.31 -0.56
C THR A 421 26.75 30.14 0.56
N ASP A 422 27.96 30.66 0.34
CA ASP A 422 29.02 30.73 1.35
C ASP A 422 28.55 31.44 2.64
N VAL A 423 27.59 32.37 2.57
CA VAL A 423 27.05 33.06 3.76
C VAL A 423 26.26 32.10 4.64
N GLY A 424 25.42 31.24 4.05
CA GLY A 424 24.71 30.18 4.77
C GLY A 424 25.67 29.14 5.33
N VAL A 425 26.70 28.76 4.57
CA VAL A 425 27.76 27.85 5.05
C VAL A 425 28.47 28.42 6.27
N GLN A 426 28.92 29.68 6.22
CA GLN A 426 29.53 30.35 7.36
C GLN A 426 28.58 30.32 8.58
N THR A 427 27.30 30.63 8.36
CA THR A 427 26.28 30.64 9.42
C THR A 427 26.08 29.26 10.06
N LEU A 428 26.07 28.18 9.26
CA LEU A 428 26.01 26.80 9.76
C LEU A 428 27.26 26.45 10.57
N CYS A 429 28.44 26.74 10.03
CA CYS A 429 29.72 26.45 10.68
C CYS A 429 29.84 27.17 12.03
N ASP A 430 29.45 28.45 12.09
CA ASP A 430 29.46 29.24 13.33
C ASP A 430 28.49 28.70 14.39
N ALA A 431 27.36 28.14 13.96
CA ALA A 431 26.38 27.51 14.86
C ALA A 431 26.84 26.16 15.40
N GLY A 432 27.81 25.52 14.74
CA GLY A 432 28.32 24.19 15.06
C GLY A 432 27.45 23.07 14.49
N VAL A 433 28.07 22.22 13.66
CA VAL A 433 27.41 21.10 12.96
C VAL A 433 27.87 19.73 13.46
N SER A 434 28.73 19.67 14.48
CA SER A 434 29.36 18.44 14.95
C SER A 434 28.40 17.45 15.62
N HIS A 435 27.19 17.87 15.97
CA HIS A 435 26.14 16.99 16.49
C HIS A 435 25.36 16.26 15.39
N LEU A 436 25.47 16.72 14.14
CA LEU A 436 24.88 16.04 12.99
C LEU A 436 25.64 14.74 12.73
N GLU A 437 24.92 13.74 12.24
CA GLU A 437 25.43 12.47 11.75
C GLU A 437 25.52 12.49 10.21
N VAL A 438 24.61 13.20 9.55
CA VAL A 438 24.55 13.35 8.09
C VAL A 438 24.27 14.82 7.73
N LEU A 439 25.08 15.37 6.83
CA LEU A 439 24.90 16.70 6.25
C LEU A 439 25.11 16.63 4.74
N ASN A 440 24.10 17.05 3.99
CA ASN A 440 24.16 17.16 2.53
C ASN A 440 23.65 18.53 2.06
N LEU A 441 24.53 19.31 1.42
CA LEU A 441 24.22 20.58 0.76
C LEU A 441 24.57 20.54 -0.74
N SER A 442 24.51 19.38 -1.38
CA SER A 442 24.72 19.24 -2.82
C SER A 442 23.67 20.03 -3.62
N GLY A 443 24.05 20.56 -4.80
CA GLY A 443 23.11 21.32 -5.60
C GLY A 443 22.80 22.72 -5.04
N ASN A 444 23.78 23.43 -4.50
CA ASN A 444 23.55 24.81 -4.03
C ASN A 444 24.51 25.77 -4.76
N TYR A 445 24.60 27.03 -4.33
CA TYR A 445 25.47 28.05 -4.92
C TYR A 445 26.70 28.29 -4.03
N ILE A 446 27.27 27.20 -3.49
CA ILE A 446 28.41 27.24 -2.59
C ILE A 446 29.70 27.25 -3.41
N SER A 447 30.58 28.22 -3.14
CA SER A 447 31.86 28.32 -3.81
C SER A 447 32.81 27.24 -3.32
N ARG A 448 33.91 27.01 -4.05
CA ARG A 448 34.99 26.11 -3.62
C ARG A 448 35.52 26.46 -2.22
N ALA A 449 35.57 27.74 -1.87
CA ALA A 449 36.03 28.18 -0.56
C ALA A 449 35.02 27.81 0.54
N GLY A 450 33.72 28.02 0.29
CA GLY A 450 32.65 27.59 1.18
C GLY A 450 32.63 26.07 1.36
N THR A 451 32.77 25.30 0.28
CA THR A 451 32.85 23.83 0.36
C THR A 451 34.03 23.38 1.23
N GLN A 452 35.21 23.99 1.06
CA GLN A 452 36.38 23.66 1.87
C GLN A 452 36.12 23.98 3.36
N GLN A 453 35.56 25.16 3.65
CA GLN A 453 35.20 25.55 5.01
C GLN A 453 34.24 24.53 5.65
N LEU A 454 33.23 24.10 4.90
CA LEU A 454 32.25 23.14 5.39
C LEU A 454 32.87 21.76 5.63
N GLN A 455 33.78 21.32 4.76
CA GLN A 455 34.52 20.06 4.93
C GLN A 455 35.45 20.09 6.16
N GLU A 456 36.04 21.24 6.46
CA GLU A 456 36.85 21.41 7.68
C GLU A 456 35.99 21.32 8.94
N ALA A 457 34.77 21.87 8.92
CA ALA A 457 33.82 21.79 10.03
C ALA A 457 33.12 20.41 10.15
N PHE A 458 32.86 19.75 9.03
CA PHE A 458 32.19 18.45 8.94
C PHE A 458 32.81 17.58 7.84
N PRO A 459 33.85 16.78 8.15
CA PRO A 459 34.61 16.04 7.13
C PRO A 459 33.82 15.03 6.30
N ALA A 460 32.64 14.59 6.74
CA ALA A 460 31.79 13.64 6.02
C ALA A 460 30.69 14.31 5.17
N VAL A 461 30.76 15.64 4.96
CA VAL A 461 29.72 16.39 4.25
C VAL A 461 29.61 15.95 2.79
N GLN A 462 28.37 15.85 2.30
CA GLN A 462 28.07 15.79 0.87
C GLN A 462 27.81 17.21 0.37
N CYS A 463 28.65 17.72 -0.54
CA CYS A 463 28.58 19.08 -1.04
C CYS A 463 29.07 19.13 -2.50
N THR A 464 28.40 18.37 -3.37
CA THR A 464 28.73 18.22 -4.79
C THR A 464 27.76 19.01 -5.68
N GLU A 465 28.02 19.06 -6.99
CA GLU A 465 27.07 19.61 -7.98
C GLU A 465 26.61 21.05 -7.69
N GLN A 466 27.53 21.92 -7.29
CA GLN A 466 27.19 23.32 -7.00
C GLN A 466 26.97 24.11 -8.28
N PHE A 467 25.91 24.92 -8.31
CA PHE A 467 25.59 25.86 -9.37
C PHE A 467 26.50 27.08 -9.36
N THR A 468 26.47 27.83 -10.45
CA THR A 468 27.19 29.10 -10.60
C THR A 468 26.20 30.23 -10.88
N GLY A 469 26.58 31.47 -10.58
CA GLY A 469 25.73 32.63 -10.85
C GLY A 469 24.90 33.07 -9.65
N ASP A 470 23.78 33.74 -9.92
CA ASP A 470 22.89 34.32 -8.90
C ASP A 470 21.76 33.34 -8.57
N PRO A 471 21.67 32.84 -7.32
CA PRO A 471 20.59 31.95 -6.89
C PRO A 471 19.19 32.57 -6.95
N THR A 472 19.09 33.90 -7.02
CA THR A 472 17.82 34.64 -7.02
C THR A 472 17.39 35.15 -8.39
N GLY A 473 18.11 34.75 -9.44
CA GLY A 473 17.78 35.10 -10.82
C GLY A 473 16.51 34.39 -11.34
N ASP A 474 15.96 34.90 -12.43
CA ASP A 474 14.75 34.36 -13.07
C ASP A 474 14.92 32.90 -13.57
N ASP A 475 16.17 32.47 -13.81
CA ASP A 475 16.54 31.12 -14.27
C ASP A 475 17.17 30.27 -13.14
N ALA A 476 16.56 30.25 -11.96
CA ALA A 476 17.13 29.54 -10.81
C ALA A 476 17.29 28.02 -11.09
N GLU A 477 18.53 27.59 -11.38
CA GLU A 477 18.88 26.24 -11.87
C GLU A 477 18.33 25.12 -10.97
N TYR A 478 18.27 25.34 -9.66
CA TYR A 478 17.81 24.34 -8.69
C TYR A 478 16.35 23.90 -8.88
N LEU A 479 15.49 24.73 -9.49
CA LEU A 479 14.07 24.41 -9.74
C LEU A 479 13.86 23.39 -10.86
N TRP A 480 14.89 23.12 -11.65
CA TRP A 480 14.83 22.28 -12.85
C TRP A 480 15.58 20.95 -12.68
N MET A 481 16.09 20.67 -11.48
CA MET A 481 16.88 19.46 -11.19
C MET A 481 16.04 18.26 -10.70
N GLY A 482 14.71 18.42 -10.69
CA GLY A 482 13.77 17.42 -10.16
C GLY A 482 13.56 16.22 -11.09
N ASP A 483 13.83 16.38 -12.38
CA ASP A 483 13.76 15.31 -13.38
C ASP A 483 15.16 14.81 -13.69
N ILE A 484 15.41 13.56 -13.32
CA ILE A 484 16.44 12.75 -13.97
C ILE A 484 15.67 11.82 -14.91
N GLU A 485 14.98 12.39 -15.90
CA GLU A 485 14.54 11.62 -17.08
C GLU A 485 15.73 11.33 -18.02
#